data_AF-A5CFJ4-F1
#
_entry.id   AF-A5CFJ4-F1
#
_cell.length_a   1.000
_cell.length_b   1.000
_cell.length_c   1.000
_cell.angle_alpha   90.00
_cell.angle_beta   90.00
_cell.angle_gamma   90.00
#
_symmetry.space_group_name_H-M   'P 1'
#
loop_
_entity.id
_entity.type
_entity.pdbx_description
1 polymer ?
#
loop_
_entity_poly.entity_id
_entity_poly.type
_entity_poly.pdbx_seq_one_letter_code
_entity_poly.pdbx_strand_id
1 'polypeptide(L)'
;MKYKNLHIAKILLNNGANVNAKNNDGHTALHLVVDRIQVYYEFFEKYPTYCNDHIALLLKYNADVNIENNQGNTPFSSYILTFLLTLCSTHIIEFHHYYG
;
A
#
# COMPACT_ATOMS: atom_id res chain seq x y z
N MET A 1 -17.58 -4.68 -6.52
CA MET A 1 -17.53 -3.98 -5.21
C MET A 1 -16.30 -3.06 -5.02
N LYS A 2 -15.54 -2.71 -6.08
CA LYS A 2 -14.28 -1.94 -6.03
C LYS A 2 -14.39 -0.55 -5.35
N TYR A 3 -15.52 0.13 -5.52
CA TYR A 3 -15.70 1.51 -5.07
C TYR A 3 -16.16 1.65 -3.60
N LYS A 4 -16.70 0.57 -3.01
CA LYS A 4 -17.35 0.66 -1.70
C LYS A 4 -16.34 0.86 -0.57
N ASN A 5 -15.20 0.16 -0.61
CA ASN A 5 -14.19 0.24 0.45
C ASN A 5 -13.38 1.54 0.37
N LEU A 6 -13.01 2.00 -0.84
CA LEU A 6 -12.24 3.24 -1.01
C LEU A 6 -13.03 4.47 -0.55
N HIS A 7 -14.33 4.52 -0.86
CA HIS A 7 -15.18 5.63 -0.45
C HIS A 7 -15.33 5.68 1.08
N ILE A 8 -15.53 4.53 1.73
CA ILE A 8 -15.61 4.45 3.19
C ILE A 8 -14.28 4.84 3.82
N ALA A 9 -13.15 4.35 3.31
CA ALA A 9 -11.82 4.72 3.79
C ALA A 9 -11.61 6.24 3.71
N LYS A 10 -11.99 6.87 2.60
CA LYS A 10 -11.89 8.32 2.42
C LYS A 10 -12.76 9.10 3.42
N ILE A 11 -13.98 8.64 3.68
CA ILE A 11 -14.85 9.25 4.70
C ILE A 11 -14.19 9.16 6.07
N LEU A 12 -13.68 8.00 6.46
CA LEU A 12 -13.06 7.82 7.78
C LEU A 12 -11.83 8.71 7.94
N LEU A 13 -10.94 8.74 6.94
CA LEU A 13 -9.75 9.60 6.95
C LEU A 13 -10.10 11.09 6.99
N ASN A 14 -11.13 11.51 6.25
CA ASN A 14 -11.65 12.89 6.33
C ASN A 14 -12.22 13.25 7.71
N ASN A 15 -12.70 12.27 8.46
CA ASN A 15 -13.20 12.47 9.83
C ASN A 15 -12.10 12.30 10.90
N GLY A 16 -10.83 12.34 10.51
CA GLY A 16 -9.70 12.30 11.44
C GLY A 16 -9.35 10.90 11.95
N ALA A 17 -9.78 9.83 11.26
CA ALA A 17 -9.30 8.50 11.57
C ALA A 17 -7.77 8.44 11.47
N ASN A 18 -7.13 7.86 12.48
CA ASN A 18 -5.68 7.70 12.50
C ASN A 18 -5.26 6.69 11.41
N VAL A 19 -4.63 7.20 10.35
CA VAL A 19 -4.13 6.40 9.22
C VAL A 19 -3.08 5.35 9.65
N ASN A 20 -2.38 5.61 10.76
CA ASN A 20 -1.31 4.79 11.31
C ASN A 20 -1.79 3.92 12.48
N ALA A 21 -3.10 3.82 12.71
CA ALA A 21 -3.64 2.94 13.74
C ALA A 21 -3.20 1.49 13.48
N LYS A 22 -2.71 0.83 14.53
CA LYS A 22 -2.30 -0.57 14.50
C LYS A 22 -3.44 -1.45 15.00
N ASN A 23 -3.69 -2.57 14.33
CA ASN A 23 -4.55 -3.64 14.86
C ASN A 23 -3.80 -4.46 15.94
N ASN A 24 -4.42 -5.54 16.43
CA ASN A 24 -3.83 -6.41 17.46
C ASN A 24 -2.53 -7.10 17.02
N ASP A 25 -2.33 -7.31 15.72
CA ASP A 25 -1.12 -7.89 15.14
C ASP A 25 -0.05 -6.85 14.82
N GLY A 26 -0.33 -5.58 15.12
CA GLY A 26 0.53 -4.46 14.80
C GLY A 26 0.41 -3.95 13.36
N HIS A 27 -0.51 -4.49 12.56
CA HIS A 27 -0.74 -4.04 11.19
C HIS A 27 -1.42 -2.67 11.15
N THR A 28 -0.82 -1.76 10.38
CA THR A 28 -1.49 -0.53 9.92
C THR A 28 -2.39 -0.82 8.72
N ALA A 29 -3.23 0.16 8.34
CA ALA A 29 -4.02 0.06 7.12
C ALA A 29 -3.16 -0.24 5.87
N LEU A 30 -1.92 0.27 5.84
CA LEU A 30 -1.00 0.06 4.72
C LEU A 30 -0.50 -1.39 4.65
N HIS A 31 -0.23 -2.05 5.79
CA HIS A 31 0.09 -3.48 5.81
C HIS A 31 -1.04 -4.31 5.19
N LEU A 32 -2.28 -4.04 5.60
CA LEU A 32 -3.44 -4.79 5.13
C LEU A 32 -3.68 -4.63 3.62
N VAL A 33 -3.43 -3.44 3.07
CA VAL A 33 -3.53 -3.18 1.63
C VAL A 33 -2.43 -3.93 0.87
N VAL A 34 -1.20 -3.93 1.38
CA VAL A 34 -0.06 -4.61 0.73
C VAL A 34 -0.17 -6.13 0.83
N ASP A 35 -0.58 -6.71 1.95
CA ASP A 35 -0.75 -8.16 2.08
C ASP A 35 -1.78 -8.71 1.08
N ARG A 36 -2.84 -7.95 0.82
CA ARG A 36 -3.86 -8.29 -0.19
C ARG A 36 -3.29 -8.31 -1.62
N ILE A 37 -2.22 -7.56 -1.89
CA ILE A 37 -1.55 -7.50 -3.19
C ILE A 37 -0.70 -8.74 -3.44
N GLN A 38 -0.01 -9.25 -2.40
CA GLN A 38 0.91 -10.40 -2.52
C GLN A 38 0.18 -11.67 -3.00
N VAL A 39 -1.00 -11.94 -2.44
CA VAL A 39 -1.82 -13.12 -2.79
C VAL A 39 -2.21 -13.14 -4.27
N TYR A 40 -2.20 -12.00 -4.96
CA TYR A 40 -2.55 -11.93 -6.37
C TYR A 40 -1.40 -12.28 -7.34
N TYR A 41 -0.12 -12.08 -6.98
CA TYR A 41 1.01 -12.44 -7.88
C TYR A 41 1.30 -13.91 -7.92
N GLU A 42 1.08 -14.62 -6.82
CA GLU A 42 1.32 -16.07 -6.79
C GLU A 42 0.43 -16.82 -7.80
N PHE A 43 -0.61 -16.15 -8.33
CA PHE A 43 -1.59 -16.74 -9.26
C PHE A 43 -1.72 -16.02 -10.62
N PHE A 44 -1.22 -14.79 -10.79
CA PHE A 44 -1.42 -14.01 -12.02
C PHE A 44 -0.17 -13.21 -12.43
N GLU A 45 0.13 -13.17 -13.74
CA GLU A 45 1.27 -12.43 -14.34
C GLU A 45 1.19 -10.89 -14.21
N LYS A 46 0.11 -10.30 -13.68
CA LYS A 46 -0.16 -8.87 -13.79
C LYS A 46 -0.59 -8.20 -12.49
N TYR A 47 0.02 -7.04 -12.22
CA TYR A 47 -0.28 -6.18 -11.07
C TYR A 47 -1.75 -5.77 -11.05
N PRO A 48 -2.53 -6.06 -9.98
CA PRO A 48 -3.88 -5.59 -9.90
C PRO A 48 -3.91 -4.08 -9.68
N THR A 49 -4.45 -3.35 -10.65
CA THR A 49 -4.58 -1.88 -10.62
C THR A 49 -5.44 -1.36 -9.47
N TYR A 50 -6.20 -2.22 -8.77
CA TYR A 50 -7.15 -1.80 -7.73
C TYR A 50 -6.51 -1.48 -6.36
N CYS A 51 -5.29 -1.93 -6.09
CA CYS A 51 -4.61 -1.62 -4.83
C CYS A 51 -3.90 -0.26 -4.86
N ASN A 52 -3.55 0.23 -6.04
CA ASN A 52 -2.89 1.52 -6.22
C ASN A 52 -3.74 2.66 -5.66
N ASP A 53 -5.06 2.62 -5.83
CA ASP A 53 -5.97 3.67 -5.33
C ASP A 53 -6.00 3.73 -3.79
N HIS A 54 -5.92 2.58 -3.12
CA HIS A 54 -5.91 2.52 -1.65
C HIS A 54 -4.56 2.95 -1.09
N ILE A 55 -3.45 2.52 -1.70
CA ILE A 55 -2.09 2.99 -1.33
C ILE A 55 -2.00 4.50 -1.52
N ALA A 56 -2.39 5.01 -2.70
CA ALA A 56 -2.36 6.44 -3.01
C ALA A 56 -3.22 7.25 -2.03
N LEU A 57 -4.41 6.75 -1.68
CA LEU A 57 -5.25 7.38 -0.66
C LEU A 57 -4.54 7.41 0.70
N LEU A 58 -4.00 6.29 1.20
CA LEU A 58 -3.35 6.26 2.51
C LEU A 58 -2.11 7.17 2.56
N LEU A 59 -1.27 7.16 1.50
CA LEU A 59 -0.12 8.05 1.39
C LEU A 59 -0.52 9.53 1.34
N LYS A 60 -1.63 9.86 0.67
CA LYS A 60 -2.19 11.21 0.64
C LYS A 60 -2.56 11.72 2.04
N TYR A 61 -2.91 10.83 2.98
CA TYR A 61 -3.17 11.17 4.37
C TYR A 61 -1.97 10.89 5.28
N ASN A 62 -0.75 10.88 4.72
CA ASN A 62 0.51 10.73 5.46
C ASN A 62 0.65 9.40 6.22
N ALA A 63 0.17 8.30 5.63
CA ALA A 63 0.48 6.97 6.14
C ALA A 63 1.99 6.75 6.23
N ASP A 64 2.46 6.30 7.40
CA ASP A 64 3.86 5.97 7.63
C ASP A 64 4.15 4.59 7.07
N VAL A 65 5.13 4.55 6.17
CA VAL A 65 5.57 3.38 5.43
C VAL A 65 6.58 2.53 6.19
N ASN A 66 7.03 2.99 7.36
CA ASN A 66 8.10 2.37 8.14
C ASN A 66 7.59 1.75 9.46
N ILE A 67 6.31 1.85 9.78
CA ILE A 67 5.77 1.27 11.03
C ILE A 67 5.91 -0.23 10.98
N GLU A 68 6.57 -0.83 11.95
CA GLU A 68 6.67 -2.28 12.05
C GLU A 68 5.43 -2.88 12.74
N ASN A 69 4.95 -4.00 12.21
CA ASN A 69 3.98 -4.87 12.87
C ASN A 69 4.64 -5.64 14.03
N ASN A 70 3.89 -6.52 14.70
CA ASN A 70 4.41 -7.26 15.86
C ASN A 70 5.46 -8.31 15.49
N GLN A 71 5.62 -8.62 14.19
CA GLN A 71 6.65 -9.51 13.66
C GLN A 71 7.90 -8.74 13.18
N GLY A 72 7.96 -7.42 13.35
CA GLY A 72 9.08 -6.59 12.88
C GLY A 72 9.03 -6.28 11.38
N ASN A 73 7.92 -6.56 10.71
CA ASN A 73 7.76 -6.26 9.29
C ASN A 73 7.15 -4.86 9.11
N THR A 74 7.70 -4.05 8.21
CA THR A 74 7.05 -2.83 7.73
C THR A 74 6.01 -3.18 6.67
N PRO A 75 5.09 -2.27 6.29
CA PRO A 75 4.14 -2.50 5.20
C PRO A 75 4.80 -2.95 3.89
N PHE A 76 6.09 -2.66 3.70
CA PHE A 76 6.83 -2.96 2.48
C PHE A 76 8.06 -3.88 2.70
N SER A 77 8.30 -4.40 3.90
CA SER A 77 9.62 -4.94 4.29
C SER A 77 10.04 -6.30 3.73
N SER A 78 9.24 -6.97 2.89
CA SER A 78 9.65 -8.26 2.30
C SER A 78 9.35 -8.42 0.81
N TYR A 79 8.20 -7.90 0.34
CA TYR A 79 7.72 -8.22 -1.00
C TYR A 79 7.72 -7.04 -1.98
N ILE A 80 7.45 -5.83 -1.48
CA ILE A 80 7.36 -4.64 -2.34
C ILE A 80 8.73 -4.01 -2.57
N LEU A 81 9.67 -4.07 -1.62
CA LEU A 81 11.03 -3.57 -1.84
C LEU A 81 11.75 -4.37 -2.95
N THR A 82 11.65 -5.69 -2.93
CA THR A 82 12.16 -6.56 -3.99
C THR A 82 11.45 -6.31 -5.32
N PHE A 83 10.13 -6.11 -5.31
CA PHE A 83 9.37 -5.79 -6.52
C PHE A 83 9.68 -4.39 -7.10
N LEU A 84 9.78 -3.35 -6.27
CA LEU A 84 10.14 -1.98 -6.69
C LEU A 84 11.58 -1.91 -7.20
N LEU A 85 12.54 -2.58 -6.55
CA LEU A 85 13.92 -2.65 -7.03
C LEU A 85 14.00 -3.41 -8.37
N THR A 86 13.20 -4.47 -8.55
CA THR A 86 13.16 -5.22 -9.81
C THR A 86 12.46 -4.42 -10.93
N LEU A 87 11.42 -3.66 -10.62
CA LEU A 87 10.75 -2.77 -11.58
C LEU A 87 11.64 -1.57 -11.95
N CYS A 88 12.34 -0.96 -10.99
CA CYS A 88 13.29 0.13 -11.25
C CYS A 88 14.48 -0.34 -12.10
N SER A 89 14.85 -1.63 -12.02
CA SER A 89 15.91 -2.21 -12.85
C SER A 89 15.44 -2.59 -14.26
N THR A 90 14.13 -2.76 -14.47
CA THR A 90 13.55 -3.18 -15.76
C THR A 90 12.84 -2.06 -16.52
N HIS A 91 12.39 -0.99 -15.84
CA HIS A 91 11.79 0.21 -16.44
C HIS A 91 12.48 1.47 -15.89
N ILE A 92 13.69 1.73 -16.38
CA ILE A 92 14.13 3.10 -16.63
C ILE A 92 13.08 3.70 -17.58
N ILE A 93 12.57 4.90 -17.28
CA ILE A 93 11.50 5.67 -17.96
C ILE A 93 10.12 5.51 -17.28
N GLU A 94 9.83 6.34 -16.25
CA GLU A 94 8.55 7.07 -16.05
C GLU A 94 8.35 7.66 -14.64
N PHE A 95 9.29 7.53 -13.70
CA PHE A 95 9.16 8.22 -12.40
C PHE A 95 9.48 9.73 -12.41
N HIS A 96 9.95 10.29 -13.54
CA HIS A 96 10.28 11.71 -13.66
C HIS A 96 9.09 12.64 -13.95
N HIS A 97 7.86 12.12 -14.12
CA HIS A 97 6.71 12.97 -14.50
C HIS A 97 5.71 13.27 -13.36
N TYR A 98 5.95 12.80 -12.13
CA TYR A 98 5.03 13.04 -11.00
C TYR A 98 5.53 14.10 -9.99
N TYR A 99 6.77 14.57 -10.12
CA TYR A 99 7.32 15.67 -9.31
C TYR A 99 7.97 16.77 -10.18
N GLY A 100 7.26 17.19 -11.22
CA GLY A 100 7.57 18.35 -12.05
C GLY A 100 6.31 19.11 -12.42
#